data_AF-A0A6I2X315-F1
#
_entry.id   AF-A0A6I2X315-F1
#
_cell.length_a   1.000
_cell.length_b   1.000
_cell.length_c   1.000
_cell.angle_alpha   90.00
_cell.angle_beta   90.00
_cell.angle_gamma   90.00
#
_symmetry.space_group_name_H-M   'P 1'
#
loop_
_entity.id
_entity.type
_entity.pdbx_description
1 polymer ?
#
loop_
_entity_poly.entity_id
_entity_poly.type
_entity_poly.pdbx_seq_one_letter_code
_entity_poly.pdbx_strand_id
1 'polypeptide(L)'
;NVISITDGQCFLETDLFNAGVRPAINVGISVSRVGGSAQTKAMKKIAGRLRLDLAQFRELEAFAAFGSDLDAASKAQLERGARMVELLKQGQYSPFSLEHQIVSIWAGTTGKLDEIPVADIRRFEAELLDFMSRERKATMDVIATTRELSDDTVKALEEGVAAFKTRFVSSATKALNEAPAKALAGEGNVNVVKQVPAVKK
;
A
#
# COMPACT_ATOMS: atom_id res chain seq x y z
N ASN A 1 -30.77 -16.49 -11.05
CA ASN A 1 -31.80 -15.49 -11.38
C ASN A 1 -31.46 -14.07 -10.95
N VAL A 2 -31.02 -13.76 -9.72
CA VAL A 2 -30.69 -12.35 -9.36
C VAL A 2 -29.34 -11.88 -9.94
N ILE A 3 -28.30 -12.72 -9.88
CA ILE A 3 -26.95 -12.39 -10.41
C ILE A 3 -26.98 -12.06 -11.91
N SER A 4 -27.83 -12.73 -12.68
CA SER A 4 -27.99 -12.48 -14.12
C SER A 4 -28.68 -11.15 -14.42
N ILE A 5 -29.48 -10.62 -13.49
CA ILE A 5 -30.27 -9.39 -13.68
C ILE A 5 -29.47 -8.14 -13.31
N THR A 6 -28.65 -8.17 -12.25
CA THR A 6 -27.95 -6.97 -11.77
C THR A 6 -26.70 -6.64 -12.60
N ASP A 7 -26.36 -5.35 -12.66
CA ASP A 7 -25.18 -4.83 -13.36
C ASP A 7 -23.86 -5.02 -12.59
N GLY A 8 -23.89 -5.75 -11.49
CA GLY A 8 -22.74 -5.97 -10.63
C GLY A 8 -23.16 -6.62 -9.31
N GLN A 9 -22.16 -7.09 -8.58
CA GLN A 9 -22.33 -7.77 -7.31
C GLN A 9 -21.16 -7.40 -6.38
N CYS A 10 -21.49 -7.05 -5.15
CA CYS A 10 -20.54 -6.97 -4.04
C CYS A 10 -20.74 -8.22 -3.18
N PHE A 11 -19.84 -9.19 -3.31
CA PHE A 11 -19.86 -10.39 -2.49
C PHE A 11 -19.17 -10.12 -1.15
N LEU A 12 -19.88 -10.42 -0.07
CA LEU A 12 -19.37 -10.31 1.29
C LEU A 12 -19.10 -11.71 1.84
N GLU A 13 -17.91 -11.93 2.39
CA GLU A 13 -17.51 -13.24 2.92
C GLU A 13 -17.30 -13.19 4.43
N THR A 14 -17.81 -14.22 5.11
CA THR A 14 -17.68 -14.37 6.57
C THR A 14 -16.23 -14.54 6.99
N ASP A 15 -15.41 -15.24 6.20
CA ASP A 15 -14.00 -15.49 6.53
C ASP A 15 -13.19 -14.19 6.51
N LEU A 16 -13.41 -13.32 5.52
CA LEU A 16 -12.81 -11.99 5.46
C LEU A 16 -13.25 -11.12 6.64
N PHE A 17 -14.53 -11.19 7.02
CA PHE A 17 -15.06 -10.47 8.16
C PHE A 17 -14.41 -10.90 9.49
N ASN A 18 -14.22 -12.21 9.67
CA ASN A 18 -13.59 -12.82 10.84
C ASN A 18 -12.08 -12.54 10.88
N ALA A 19 -11.42 -12.46 9.72
CA ALA A 19 -10.02 -12.04 9.60
C ALA A 19 -9.82 -10.52 9.78
N GLY A 20 -10.88 -9.76 10.08
CA GLY A 20 -10.81 -8.33 10.37
C GLY A 20 -10.76 -7.43 9.12
N VAL A 21 -11.01 -7.96 7.92
CA VAL A 21 -11.20 -7.16 6.71
C VAL A 21 -12.64 -6.66 6.68
N ARG A 22 -12.81 -5.36 6.88
CA ARG A 22 -14.12 -4.70 6.97
C ARG A 22 -14.07 -3.38 6.18
N PRO A 23 -14.91 -3.19 5.15
CA PRO A 23 -15.95 -4.08 4.63
C PRO A 23 -15.39 -5.39 4.03
N ALA A 24 -16.10 -6.51 4.26
CA ALA A 24 -15.63 -7.86 3.92
C ALA A 24 -15.83 -8.23 2.44
N ILE A 25 -15.46 -7.34 1.53
CA ILE A 25 -15.69 -7.50 0.09
C ILE A 25 -14.66 -8.46 -0.51
N ASN A 26 -15.12 -9.56 -1.12
CA ASN A 26 -14.25 -10.39 -1.94
C ASN A 26 -14.03 -9.73 -3.31
N VAL A 27 -12.86 -9.15 -3.52
CA VAL A 27 -12.48 -8.42 -4.75
C VAL A 27 -12.36 -9.33 -5.98
N GLY A 28 -12.04 -10.62 -5.77
CA GLY A 28 -11.92 -11.60 -6.86
C GLY A 28 -13.27 -11.96 -7.47
N ILE A 29 -14.28 -12.16 -6.62
CA ILE A 29 -15.63 -12.60 -7.03
C ILE A 29 -16.55 -11.42 -7.32
N SER A 30 -16.39 -10.29 -6.61
CA SER A 30 -17.20 -9.08 -6.83
C SER A 30 -16.94 -8.50 -8.21
N VAL A 31 -17.97 -7.99 -8.88
CA VAL A 31 -17.90 -7.47 -10.26
C VAL A 31 -18.75 -6.23 -10.39
N SER A 32 -18.30 -5.30 -11.25
CA SER A 32 -19.13 -4.21 -11.78
C SER A 32 -19.08 -4.27 -13.30
N ARG A 33 -20.24 -4.44 -13.96
CA ARG A 33 -20.36 -4.45 -15.43
C ARG A 33 -20.23 -3.04 -16.02
N VAL A 34 -20.57 -2.00 -15.26
CA VAL A 34 -20.38 -0.60 -15.66
C VAL A 34 -18.90 -0.20 -15.62
N GLY A 35 -18.14 -0.78 -14.68
CA GLY A 35 -16.70 -0.59 -14.55
C GLY A 35 -16.28 0.87 -14.32
N GLY A 36 -15.16 1.27 -14.91
CA GLY A 36 -14.57 2.60 -14.73
C GLY A 36 -15.40 3.76 -15.32
N SER A 37 -16.48 3.48 -16.05
CA SER A 37 -17.38 4.53 -16.56
C SER A 37 -18.21 5.19 -15.45
N ALA A 38 -18.40 4.50 -14.32
CA ALA A 38 -19.06 5.07 -13.14
C ALA A 38 -18.10 5.87 -12.23
N GLN A 39 -16.82 5.97 -12.60
CA GLN A 39 -15.79 6.61 -11.78
C GLN A 39 -15.43 8.00 -12.32
N THR A 40 -14.97 8.87 -11.42
CA THR A 40 -14.32 10.12 -11.82
C THR A 40 -13.00 9.82 -12.54
N LYS A 41 -12.52 10.77 -13.36
CA LYS A 41 -11.25 10.62 -14.07
C LYS A 41 -10.08 10.40 -13.10
N ALA A 42 -10.06 11.11 -11.97
CA ALA A 42 -9.08 10.91 -10.91
C ALA A 42 -9.09 9.47 -10.36
N MET A 43 -10.26 8.96 -9.97
CA MET A 43 -10.38 7.60 -9.43
C MET A 43 -10.00 6.54 -10.46
N LYS A 44 -10.42 6.71 -11.72
CA LYS A 44 -10.07 5.80 -12.82
C LYS A 44 -8.55 5.75 -13.08
N LYS A 45 -7.86 6.90 -12.99
CA LYS A 45 -6.41 6.99 -13.19
C LYS A 45 -5.63 6.17 -12.15
N ILE A 46 -6.09 6.13 -10.90
CA ILE A 46 -5.38 5.46 -9.80
C ILE A 46 -5.86 4.03 -9.53
N ALA A 47 -7.15 3.75 -9.67
CA ALA A 47 -7.74 2.46 -9.29
C ALA A 47 -7.80 1.46 -10.45
N GLY A 48 -7.38 1.84 -11.66
CA GLY A 48 -7.51 1.01 -12.86
C GLY A 48 -6.83 -0.36 -12.75
N ARG A 49 -5.69 -0.45 -12.05
CA ARG A 49 -4.97 -1.72 -11.82
C ARG A 49 -5.26 -2.36 -10.46
N LEU A 50 -5.91 -1.64 -9.55
CA LEU A 50 -6.09 -2.03 -8.16
C LEU A 50 -6.73 -3.43 -8.01
N ARG A 51 -7.77 -3.71 -8.80
CA ARG A 51 -8.45 -5.03 -8.78
C ARG A 51 -7.49 -6.15 -9.16
N LEU A 52 -6.71 -5.95 -10.23
CA LEU A 52 -5.79 -6.96 -10.73
C LEU A 52 -4.66 -7.19 -9.72
N ASP A 53 -4.11 -6.12 -9.17
CA ASP A 53 -3.00 -6.19 -8.21
C ASP A 53 -3.44 -6.90 -6.92
N LEU A 54 -4.67 -6.65 -6.43
CA LEU A 54 -5.24 -7.35 -5.28
C LEU A 54 -5.58 -8.81 -5.56
N ALA A 55 -6.02 -9.15 -6.78
CA ALA A 55 -6.25 -10.54 -7.17
C ALA A 55 -4.94 -11.33 -7.18
N GLN A 56 -3.89 -10.78 -7.79
CA GLN A 56 -2.55 -11.36 -7.80
C GLN A 56 -1.97 -11.46 -6.39
N PHE A 57 -2.20 -10.47 -5.53
CA PHE A 57 -1.82 -10.56 -4.11
C PHE A 57 -2.43 -11.78 -3.43
N ARG A 58 -3.72 -12.08 -3.65
CA ARG A 58 -4.39 -13.25 -3.05
C ARG A 58 -3.81 -14.57 -3.56
N GLU A 59 -3.48 -14.65 -4.85
CA GLU A 59 -2.81 -15.81 -5.42
C GLU A 59 -1.41 -16.02 -4.81
N LEU A 60 -0.63 -14.94 -4.68
CA LEU A 60 0.69 -14.96 -4.04
C LEU A 60 0.63 -15.28 -2.55
N GLU A 61 -0.36 -14.75 -1.83
CA GLU A 61 -0.59 -15.03 -0.41
C GLU A 61 -0.85 -16.52 -0.18
N ALA A 62 -1.70 -17.14 -1.01
CA ALA A 62 -1.95 -18.57 -0.97
C ALA A 62 -0.69 -19.39 -1.29
N PHE A 63 0.09 -18.98 -2.31
CA PHE A 63 1.35 -19.65 -2.66
C PHE A 63 2.40 -19.56 -1.54
N ALA A 64 2.56 -18.37 -0.96
CA ALA A 64 3.49 -18.11 0.14
C ALA A 64 3.18 -18.95 1.40
N ALA A 65 1.89 -19.24 1.65
CA ALA A 65 1.46 -20.07 2.77
C ALA A 65 1.97 -21.52 2.70
N PHE A 66 2.33 -22.01 1.50
CA PHE A 66 2.90 -23.34 1.30
C PHE A 66 4.43 -23.39 1.45
N GLY A 67 5.07 -22.29 1.90
CA GLY A 67 6.48 -22.26 2.27
C GLY A 67 7.46 -22.18 1.09
N SER A 68 6.99 -21.74 -0.07
CA SER A 68 7.82 -21.50 -1.26
C SER A 68 8.71 -20.26 -1.11
N ASP A 69 9.97 -20.35 -1.54
CA ASP A 69 10.82 -19.17 -1.72
C ASP A 69 10.21 -18.24 -2.79
N LEU A 70 10.00 -16.98 -2.43
CA LEU A 70 9.53 -15.93 -3.32
C LEU A 70 10.73 -15.13 -3.82
N ASP A 71 10.73 -14.81 -5.12
CA ASP A 71 11.68 -13.84 -5.66
C ASP A 71 11.40 -12.42 -5.11
N ALA A 72 12.37 -11.51 -5.28
CA ALA A 72 12.27 -10.16 -4.74
C ALA A 72 11.04 -9.39 -5.26
N ALA A 73 10.65 -9.63 -6.51
CA ALA A 73 9.48 -9.00 -7.11
C ALA A 73 8.18 -9.50 -6.49
N SER A 74 8.00 -10.82 -6.34
CA SER A 74 6.81 -11.38 -5.70
C SER A 74 6.71 -10.99 -4.23
N LYS A 75 7.86 -10.91 -3.53
CA LYS A 75 7.89 -10.42 -2.14
C LYS A 75 7.43 -8.96 -2.04
N ALA A 76 7.93 -8.08 -2.91
CA ALA A 76 7.50 -6.68 -2.93
C ALA A 76 6.00 -6.55 -3.24
N GLN A 77 5.48 -7.37 -4.15
CA GLN A 77 4.07 -7.41 -4.48
C GLN A 77 3.21 -7.91 -3.30
N LEU A 78 3.64 -8.97 -2.62
CA LEU A 78 2.98 -9.49 -1.42
C LEU A 78 2.93 -8.42 -0.32
N GLU A 79 4.06 -7.76 -0.07
CA GLU A 79 4.19 -6.69 0.90
C GLU A 79 3.31 -5.48 0.59
N ARG A 80 3.24 -5.05 -0.67
CA ARG A 80 2.36 -3.96 -1.08
C ARG A 80 0.89 -4.37 -0.98
N GLY A 81 0.55 -5.58 -1.39
CA GLY A 81 -0.81 -6.10 -1.30
C GLY A 81 -1.32 -6.17 0.14
N ALA A 82 -0.48 -6.59 1.09
CA ALA A 82 -0.82 -6.57 2.51
C ALA A 82 -1.15 -5.16 3.02
N ARG A 83 -0.36 -4.15 2.61
CA ARG A 83 -0.62 -2.74 2.95
C ARG A 83 -1.90 -2.23 2.29
N MET A 84 -2.17 -2.61 1.04
CA MET A 84 -3.42 -2.27 0.35
C MET A 84 -4.64 -2.87 1.04
N VAL A 85 -4.54 -4.11 1.54
CA VAL A 85 -5.64 -4.74 2.29
C VAL A 85 -5.91 -3.97 3.59
N GLU A 86 -4.88 -3.54 4.33
CA GLU A 86 -5.07 -2.70 5.52
C GLU A 86 -5.65 -1.32 5.18
N LEU A 87 -5.17 -0.70 4.10
CA LEU A 87 -5.63 0.62 3.64
C LEU A 87 -7.11 0.62 3.26
N LEU A 88 -7.62 -0.48 2.68
CA LEU A 88 -9.02 -0.59 2.28
C LEU A 88 -9.96 -0.92 3.45
N LYS A 89 -9.45 -1.08 4.68
CA LYS A 89 -10.29 -1.28 5.86
C LYS A 89 -10.88 0.03 6.33
N GLN A 90 -12.19 0.06 6.47
CA GLN A 90 -12.93 1.25 6.87
C GLN A 90 -13.87 0.95 8.03
N GLY A 91 -13.90 1.87 9.00
CA GLY A 91 -14.84 1.81 10.12
C GLY A 91 -16.29 1.98 9.66
N GLN A 92 -17.21 1.36 10.38
CA GLN A 92 -18.65 1.58 10.14
C GLN A 92 -19.01 3.05 10.41
N TYR A 93 -19.91 3.60 9.60
CA TYR A 93 -20.37 5.00 9.69
C TYR A 93 -19.29 6.07 9.52
N SER A 94 -18.13 5.71 8.96
CA SER A 94 -17.04 6.63 8.70
C SER A 94 -16.76 6.77 7.20
N PRO A 95 -17.72 7.21 6.36
CA PRO A 95 -17.51 7.35 4.92
C PRO A 95 -16.42 8.38 4.63
N PHE A 96 -15.62 8.13 3.60
CA PHE A 96 -14.61 9.08 3.13
C PHE A 96 -15.18 9.92 1.99
N SER A 97 -14.82 11.20 1.95
CA SER A 97 -15.07 12.05 0.79
C SER A 97 -14.24 11.60 -0.41
N LEU A 98 -14.58 12.08 -1.61
CA LEU A 98 -13.92 11.66 -2.84
C LEU A 98 -12.41 11.96 -2.81
N GLU A 99 -12.04 13.16 -2.37
CA GLU A 99 -10.66 13.59 -2.24
C GLU A 99 -9.88 12.77 -1.21
N HIS A 100 -10.51 12.37 -0.10
CA HIS A 100 -9.89 11.47 0.88
C HIS A 100 -9.61 10.09 0.28
N GLN A 101 -10.60 9.50 -0.41
CA GLN A 101 -10.43 8.22 -1.09
C GLN A 101 -9.32 8.28 -2.14
N ILE A 102 -9.26 9.38 -2.91
CA ILE A 102 -8.24 9.57 -3.95
C ILE A 102 -6.84 9.62 -3.33
N VAL A 103 -6.65 10.41 -2.27
CA VAL A 103 -5.33 10.53 -1.61
C VAL A 103 -4.89 9.19 -1.03
N SER A 104 -5.79 8.50 -0.32
CA SER A 104 -5.51 7.19 0.26
C SER A 104 -5.09 6.17 -0.82
N ILE A 105 -5.96 5.92 -1.81
CA ILE A 105 -5.71 4.92 -2.86
C ILE A 105 -4.48 5.29 -3.69
N TRP A 106 -4.26 6.58 -3.98
CA TRP A 106 -3.09 7.03 -4.71
C TRP A 106 -1.80 6.74 -3.95
N ALA A 107 -1.75 7.03 -2.64
CA ALA A 107 -0.56 6.76 -1.81
C ALA A 107 -0.22 5.27 -1.77
N GLY A 108 -1.25 4.41 -1.68
CA GLY A 108 -1.07 2.95 -1.72
C GLY A 108 -0.60 2.43 -3.09
N THR A 109 -1.27 2.82 -4.17
CA THR A 109 -0.98 2.31 -5.53
C THR A 109 0.36 2.78 -6.08
N THR A 110 0.85 3.94 -5.65
CA THR A 110 2.16 4.48 -6.07
C THR A 110 3.33 4.03 -5.18
N GLY A 111 3.08 3.13 -4.22
CA GLY A 111 4.13 2.58 -3.34
C GLY A 111 4.64 3.56 -2.29
N LYS A 112 3.96 4.69 -2.07
CA LYS A 112 4.36 5.66 -1.03
C LYS A 112 4.21 5.07 0.37
N LEU A 113 3.45 4.00 0.54
CA LEU A 113 3.26 3.31 1.82
C LEU A 113 4.24 2.15 2.05
N ASP A 114 5.10 1.81 1.09
CA ASP A 114 5.93 0.60 1.15
C ASP A 114 6.91 0.61 2.36
N GLU A 115 7.37 1.77 2.79
CA GLU A 115 8.25 1.93 3.96
C GLU A 115 7.51 1.85 5.31
N ILE A 116 6.18 1.99 5.28
CA ILE A 116 5.36 2.01 6.50
C ILE A 116 5.04 0.57 6.92
N PRO A 117 5.25 0.21 8.19
CA PRO A 117 4.86 -1.10 8.70
C PRO A 117 3.35 -1.34 8.53
N VAL A 118 2.96 -2.57 8.19
CA VAL A 118 1.55 -2.95 7.96
C VAL A 118 0.65 -2.56 9.14
N ALA A 119 1.13 -2.74 10.37
CA ALA A 119 0.39 -2.40 11.60
C ALA A 119 0.08 -0.90 11.74
N ASP A 120 0.89 -0.03 11.12
CA ASP A 120 0.76 1.43 11.19
C ASP A 120 -0.07 2.02 10.04
N ILE A 121 -0.38 1.26 9.00
CA ILE A 121 -1.00 1.79 7.75
C ILE A 121 -2.27 2.57 8.03
N ARG A 122 -3.17 2.04 8.87
CA ARG A 122 -4.44 2.70 9.19
C ARG A 122 -4.25 3.98 10.00
N ARG A 123 -3.25 4.01 10.88
CA ARG A 123 -2.90 5.22 11.65
C ARG A 123 -2.27 6.26 10.73
N PHE A 124 -1.34 5.85 9.88
CA PHE A 124 -0.71 6.69 8.87
C PHE A 124 -1.75 7.30 7.93
N GLU A 125 -2.71 6.52 7.43
CA GLU A 125 -3.79 7.01 6.56
C GLU A 125 -4.63 8.08 7.26
N ALA A 126 -5.12 7.81 8.47
CA ALA A 126 -5.95 8.75 9.20
C ALA A 126 -5.21 10.08 9.47
N GLU A 127 -3.96 10.00 9.94
CA GLU A 127 -3.14 11.19 10.21
C GLU A 127 -2.75 11.93 8.93
N LEU A 128 -2.46 11.21 7.84
CA LEU A 128 -2.17 11.81 6.53
C LEU A 128 -3.38 12.57 5.99
N LEU A 129 -4.57 11.96 6.03
CA LEU A 129 -5.79 12.60 5.54
C LEU A 129 -6.13 13.86 6.34
N ASP A 130 -5.92 13.84 7.65
CA ASP A 130 -6.11 15.00 8.54
C ASP A 130 -5.06 16.08 8.26
N PHE A 131 -3.79 15.71 8.07
CA PHE A 131 -2.72 16.62 7.64
C PHE A 131 -3.04 17.28 6.29
N MET A 132 -3.41 16.49 5.28
CA MET A 132 -3.72 16.99 3.95
C MET A 132 -4.94 17.93 3.97
N SER A 133 -5.93 17.64 4.80
CA SER A 133 -7.12 18.48 4.97
C SER A 133 -6.81 19.82 5.65
N ARG A 134 -5.84 19.85 6.57
CA ARG A 134 -5.48 21.07 7.33
C ARG A 134 -4.41 21.91 6.64
N GLU A 135 -3.31 21.30 6.21
CA GLU A 135 -2.14 22.01 5.69
C GLU A 135 -2.12 22.08 4.15
N ARG A 136 -2.82 21.17 3.46
CA ARG A 136 -2.83 21.10 1.99
C ARG A 136 -4.24 21.23 1.41
N LYS A 137 -5.08 22.05 2.06
CA LYS A 137 -6.49 22.24 1.69
C LYS A 137 -6.69 22.60 0.22
N ALA A 138 -5.84 23.45 -0.35
CA ALA A 138 -5.94 23.82 -1.76
C ALA A 138 -5.86 22.60 -2.70
N THR A 139 -4.99 21.63 -2.41
CA THR A 139 -4.89 20.39 -3.17
C THR A 139 -6.16 19.54 -3.04
N MET A 140 -6.72 19.47 -1.83
CA MET A 140 -7.97 18.74 -1.56
C MET A 140 -9.15 19.35 -2.31
N ASP A 141 -9.27 20.69 -2.30
CA ASP A 141 -10.33 21.44 -2.98
C ASP A 141 -10.23 21.28 -4.52
N VAL A 142 -9.01 21.28 -5.06
CA VAL A 142 -8.76 21.02 -6.48
C VAL A 142 -9.25 19.62 -6.87
N ILE A 143 -8.92 18.59 -6.08
CA ILE A 143 -9.36 17.22 -6.35
C ILE A 143 -10.88 17.10 -6.29
N ALA A 144 -11.50 17.69 -5.26
CA ALA A 144 -12.96 17.65 -5.07
C ALA A 144 -13.71 18.33 -6.23
N THR A 145 -13.19 19.45 -6.71
CA THR A 145 -13.85 20.29 -7.74
C THR A 145 -13.60 19.76 -9.15
N THR A 146 -12.33 19.53 -9.50
CA THR A 146 -11.94 19.12 -10.86
C THR A 146 -12.23 17.65 -11.11
N ARG A 147 -12.25 16.82 -10.06
CA ARG A 147 -12.39 15.36 -10.14
C ARG A 147 -11.34 14.71 -11.06
N GLU A 148 -10.20 15.38 -11.20
CA GLU A 148 -9.08 15.02 -12.06
C GLU A 148 -7.77 15.08 -11.27
N LEU A 149 -6.79 14.28 -11.70
CA LEU A 149 -5.43 14.26 -11.15
C LEU A 149 -4.47 14.74 -12.24
N SER A 150 -4.37 16.06 -12.39
CA SER A 150 -3.36 16.70 -13.24
C SER A 150 -1.96 16.46 -12.67
N ASP A 151 -0.94 16.64 -13.50
CA ASP A 151 0.45 16.41 -13.07
C ASP A 151 0.87 17.37 -11.94
N ASP A 152 0.36 18.60 -11.95
CA ASP A 152 0.58 19.56 -10.86
C ASP A 152 -0.09 19.13 -9.56
N THR A 153 -1.29 18.55 -9.64
CA THR A 153 -1.98 17.99 -8.47
C THR A 153 -1.20 16.80 -7.90
N VAL A 154 -0.68 15.93 -8.78
CA VAL A 154 0.15 14.79 -8.38
C VAL A 154 1.43 15.27 -7.68
N LYS A 155 2.13 16.27 -8.22
CA LYS A 155 3.32 16.85 -7.57
C LYS A 155 2.99 17.40 -6.18
N ALA A 156 1.88 18.13 -6.05
CA ALA A 156 1.43 18.65 -4.75
C ALA A 156 1.11 17.52 -3.75
N LEU A 157 0.56 16.40 -4.22
CA LEU A 157 0.34 15.21 -3.39
C LEU A 157 1.67 14.55 -2.97
N GLU A 158 2.64 14.44 -3.88
CA GLU A 158 3.96 13.90 -3.58
C GLU A 158 4.68 14.73 -2.52
N GLU A 159 4.69 16.04 -2.66
CA GLU A 159 5.25 16.97 -1.67
C GLU A 159 4.51 16.87 -0.34
N GLY A 160 3.18 16.76 -0.37
CA GLY A 160 2.35 16.60 0.83
C GLY A 160 2.67 15.32 1.60
N VAL A 161 2.69 14.18 0.92
CA VAL A 161 3.03 12.88 1.54
C VAL A 161 4.47 12.85 2.01
N ALA A 162 5.42 13.38 1.23
CA ALA A 162 6.82 13.45 1.66
C ALA A 162 6.98 14.32 2.93
N ALA A 163 6.31 15.47 2.99
CA ALA A 163 6.32 16.34 4.16
C ALA A 163 5.65 15.69 5.38
N PHE A 164 4.61 14.87 5.18
CA PHE A 164 3.96 14.15 6.28
C PHE A 164 4.83 12.99 6.80
N LYS A 165 5.47 12.23 5.90
CA LYS A 165 6.35 11.12 6.26
C LYS A 165 7.48 11.50 7.21
N THR A 166 8.04 12.71 7.09
CA THR A 166 9.10 13.18 8.00
C THR A 166 8.61 13.46 9.42
N ARG A 167 7.30 13.64 9.59
CA ARG A 167 6.65 13.88 10.89
C ARG A 167 6.07 12.61 11.49
N PHE A 168 5.74 11.62 10.65
CA PHE A 168 5.16 10.37 11.10
C PHE A 168 6.20 9.50 11.81
N VAL A 169 5.88 9.04 13.01
CA VAL A 169 6.72 8.11 13.79
C VAL A 169 6.04 6.74 13.78
N SER A 170 6.68 5.76 13.14
CA SER A 170 6.20 4.37 13.11
C SER A 170 6.37 3.68 14.47
N SER A 171 5.51 2.72 14.76
CA SER A 171 5.59 1.88 15.95
C SER A 171 6.76 0.90 15.88
N ALA A 172 7.19 0.53 14.67
CA ALA A 172 8.41 -0.23 14.47
C ALA A 172 9.61 0.70 14.53
N THR A 173 10.53 0.45 15.46
CA THR A 173 11.82 1.13 15.55
C THR A 173 12.72 0.68 14.40
N LYS A 174 12.52 1.25 13.22
CA LYS A 174 13.52 1.23 12.14
C LYS A 174 13.57 2.63 11.53
N ALA A 175 14.77 3.18 11.46
CA ALA A 175 15.05 4.56 11.11
C ALA A 175 14.41 4.95 9.77
N LEU A 176 13.31 5.70 9.82
CA LEU A 176 12.98 6.63 8.75
C LEU A 176 14.16 7.62 8.69
N ASN A 177 15.02 7.46 7.68
CA ASN A 177 16.24 8.23 7.39
C ASN A 177 17.59 7.67 7.87
N GLU A 178 17.92 6.39 7.61
CA GLU A 178 19.33 6.07 7.35
C GLU A 178 19.63 6.27 5.86
N ALA A 179 20.43 7.28 5.55
CA ALA A 179 21.10 7.36 4.25
C ALA A 179 21.80 6.01 3.99
N PRO A 180 21.79 5.47 2.75
CA PRO A 180 22.43 4.20 2.47
C PRO A 180 23.87 4.29 2.98
N ALA A 181 24.21 3.41 3.91
CA ALA A 181 25.54 3.39 4.52
C ALA A 181 26.57 3.42 3.39
N LYS A 182 27.30 4.53 3.30
CA LYS A 182 28.39 4.69 2.33
C LYS A 182 29.33 3.54 2.61
N ALA A 183 29.41 2.57 1.70
CA ALA A 183 30.36 1.48 1.82
C ALA A 183 31.74 2.10 2.06
N LEU A 184 32.31 1.83 3.24
CA LEU A 184 33.68 2.19 3.55
C LEU A 184 34.55 1.55 2.48
N ALA A 185 35.12 2.39 1.61
CA ALA A 185 36.08 1.96 0.62
C ALA A 185 37.31 1.41 1.36
N GLY A 186 37.52 0.11 1.19
CA GLY A 186 38.70 -0.71 1.45
C GLY A 186 39.81 -0.19 2.37
N GLU A 187 40.08 -0.95 3.42
CA GLU A 187 41.44 -1.17 3.91
C GLU A 187 41.70 -2.66 4.14
N GLY A 188 42.69 -3.20 3.42
CA GLY A 188 43.58 -4.26 3.89
C GLY A 188 43.06 -5.70 3.90
N ASN A 189 43.35 -6.45 2.82
CA ASN A 189 43.49 -7.91 2.90
C ASN A 189 44.56 -8.27 3.95
N VAL A 190 44.16 -8.87 5.07
CA VAL A 190 45.07 -9.56 5.98
C VAL A 190 44.82 -11.06 5.87
N ASN A 191 45.64 -11.73 5.07
CA ASN A 191 45.73 -13.19 5.04
C ASN A 191 46.23 -13.69 6.40
N VAL A 192 45.36 -14.32 7.19
CA VAL A 192 45.76 -15.07 8.38
C VAL A 192 45.93 -16.54 7.98
N VAL A 193 47.16 -16.91 7.64
CA VAL A 193 47.57 -18.32 7.49
C VAL A 193 47.58 -18.95 8.88
N LYS A 194 46.61 -19.84 9.17
CA LYS A 194 46.63 -20.66 10.39
C LYS A 194 47.59 -21.83 10.19
N GLN A 195 48.77 -21.71 10.77
CA GLN A 195 49.76 -22.78 10.90
C GLN A 195 49.24 -23.82 11.91
N VAL A 196 49.05 -25.07 11.48
CA VAL A 196 48.69 -26.19 12.37
C VAL A 196 49.98 -26.87 12.84
N PRO A 197 50.27 -26.94 14.14
CA PRO A 197 51.42 -27.70 14.63
C PRO A 197 51.13 -29.21 14.63
N ALA A 198 52.12 -30.00 14.23
CA ALA A 198 52.05 -31.46 14.16
C ALA A 198 51.90 -32.10 15.55
N VAL A 199 50.97 -33.05 15.66
CA VAL A 199 50.77 -33.89 16.85
C VAL A 199 51.91 -34.92 16.91
N LYS A 200 52.63 -34.98 18.04
CA LYS A 200 53.63 -36.02 18.33
C LYS A 200 53.03 -37.09 19.25
N LYS A 201 53.44 -38.33 18.93
CA LYS A 201 53.24 -39.64 19.57
C LYS A 201 51.91 -40.32 19.28
#